data_AF-W0T7F1-F1
#
_entry.id   AF-W0T7F1-F1
#
_cell.length_a   1.000
_cell.length_b   1.000
_cell.length_c   1.000
_cell.angle_alpha   90.00
_cell.angle_beta   90.00
_cell.angle_gamma   90.00
#
_symmetry.space_group_name_H-M   'P 1'
#
loop_
_entity.id
_entity.type
_entity.pdbx_description
1 polymer ?
#
loop_
_entity_poly.entity_id
_entity_poly.type
_entity_poly.pdbx_seq_one_letter_code
_entity_poly.pdbx_strand_id
1 'polypeptide(L)'
;MPIEKDLKEAYTLLYDKREIEKALELYDKILGQDGNNLYANAYKSACLEKLYFRSSSWHNEETLESATDFLKKALDIAQKRGDRAKIGFVYFRFCIHYYNCKKYDLSKEYLSKCEQYGFSDDTLPLWKHNIETAYEKHKSKFKKEQPQEKLQEKPQEKPQEKPQEINVEVLAPKDTFKTDWYQSSNTVSISLFTKNLPQSKDDVNVSIKDSLLSISYQIPSTGSEFQYSVKLSHNVEPEPVQVSVFTKKIEVTLKKAEKIQWKTLEKTGNEITPPPTVPVVADVKAEPLATNNRAAELSYPSSSKKAIDWSKIDVDSDEDDPKTQSADSFFQQLYKGADEDTRRAMMKSFIESNGTSLSTNWEEVSKGKVEPALPEGVEMKKL
;
A
#
# COMPACT_ATOMS: atom_id res chain seq x y z
N MET A 1 -44.20 12.51 4.25
CA MET A 1 -42.76 12.64 3.91
C MET A 1 -42.46 11.87 2.62
N PRO A 2 -42.72 12.43 1.42
CA PRO A 2 -42.37 11.76 0.15
C PRO A 2 -40.86 11.85 -0.13
N ILE A 3 -40.32 13.07 -0.14
CA ILE A 3 -38.94 13.39 -0.55
C ILE A 3 -37.88 12.57 0.22
N GLU A 4 -38.04 12.37 1.53
CA GLU A 4 -37.09 11.59 2.34
C GLU A 4 -37.08 10.10 1.98
N LYS A 5 -38.24 9.53 1.64
CA LYS A 5 -38.35 8.16 1.13
C LYS A 5 -37.70 8.07 -0.25
N ASP A 6 -38.08 8.97 -1.15
CA ASP A 6 -37.57 9.02 -2.52
C ASP A 6 -36.03 9.22 -2.53
N LEU A 7 -35.47 10.05 -1.64
CA LEU A 7 -34.03 10.24 -1.45
C LEU A 7 -33.32 8.94 -1.03
N LYS A 8 -33.90 8.19 -0.07
CA LYS A 8 -33.34 6.92 0.38
C LYS A 8 -33.43 5.85 -0.72
N GLU A 9 -34.53 5.82 -1.46
CA GLU A 9 -34.73 4.91 -2.58
C GLU A 9 -33.77 5.22 -3.75
N ALA A 10 -33.53 6.50 -4.06
CA ALA A 10 -32.54 6.94 -5.05
C ALA A 10 -31.10 6.57 -4.64
N TYR A 11 -30.76 6.68 -3.36
CA TYR A 11 -29.45 6.26 -2.84
C TYR A 11 -29.26 4.74 -2.98
N THR A 12 -30.27 3.95 -2.60
CA THR A 12 -30.25 2.49 -2.76
C THR A 12 -30.23 2.06 -4.24
N LEU A 13 -30.87 2.81 -5.14
CA LEU A 13 -30.72 2.60 -6.59
C LEU A 13 -29.28 2.87 -7.05
N LEU A 14 -28.66 3.96 -6.58
CA LEU A 14 -27.34 4.41 -7.00
C LEU A 14 -26.18 3.51 -6.53
N TYR A 15 -26.22 3.04 -5.28
CA TYR A 15 -25.12 2.30 -4.65
C TYR A 15 -25.38 0.79 -4.52
N ASP A 16 -26.53 0.40 -3.97
CA ASP A 16 -26.82 -1.00 -3.63
C ASP A 16 -27.23 -1.79 -4.89
N LYS A 17 -28.24 -1.29 -5.62
CA LYS A 17 -28.78 -1.92 -6.84
C LYS A 17 -27.98 -1.58 -8.10
N ARG A 18 -27.21 -0.47 -8.07
CA ARG A 18 -26.41 0.07 -9.19
C ARG A 18 -27.22 0.48 -10.43
N GLU A 19 -28.51 0.75 -10.27
CA GLU A 19 -29.44 1.21 -11.32
C GLU A 19 -29.34 2.74 -11.48
N ILE A 20 -28.19 3.21 -11.99
CA ILE A 20 -27.80 4.63 -11.95
C ILE A 20 -28.79 5.56 -12.69
N GLU A 21 -29.34 5.11 -13.83
CA GLU A 21 -30.28 5.92 -14.61
C GLU A 21 -31.63 6.11 -13.88
N LYS A 22 -32.16 5.07 -13.23
CA LYS A 22 -33.35 5.20 -12.37
C LYS A 22 -33.08 6.06 -11.13
N ALA A 23 -31.85 6.02 -10.60
CA ALA A 23 -31.44 6.91 -9.51
C ALA A 23 -31.40 8.37 -9.98
N LEU A 24 -30.90 8.63 -11.20
CA LEU A 24 -30.90 9.95 -11.84
C LEU A 24 -32.33 10.48 -12.02
N GLU A 25 -33.23 9.70 -12.64
CA GLU A 25 -34.66 10.03 -12.79
C GLU A 25 -35.32 10.40 -11.44
N LEU A 26 -35.03 9.63 -10.39
CA LEU A 26 -35.60 9.86 -9.07
C LEU A 26 -35.02 11.11 -8.39
N TYR A 27 -33.72 11.40 -8.56
CA TYR A 27 -33.14 12.67 -8.12
C TYR A 27 -33.69 13.88 -8.91
N ASP A 28 -33.97 13.74 -10.21
CA ASP A 28 -34.63 14.78 -10.99
C ASP A 28 -36.07 15.04 -10.54
N LYS A 29 -36.84 13.98 -10.27
CA LYS A 29 -38.18 14.08 -9.64
C LYS A 29 -38.13 14.80 -8.29
N ILE A 30 -37.12 14.52 -7.46
CA ILE A 30 -36.92 15.19 -6.17
C ILE A 30 -36.55 16.67 -6.36
N LEU A 31 -35.64 16.99 -7.29
CA LEU A 31 -35.25 18.37 -7.60
C LEU A 31 -36.37 19.19 -8.26
N GLY A 32 -37.32 18.54 -8.93
CA GLY A 32 -38.56 19.16 -9.38
C GLY A 32 -39.54 19.52 -8.25
N GLN A 33 -39.38 18.95 -7.05
CA GLN A 33 -40.18 19.28 -5.86
C GLN A 33 -39.43 20.21 -4.89
N ASP A 34 -38.14 19.98 -4.67
CA ASP A 34 -37.23 20.80 -3.88
C ASP A 34 -35.92 21.01 -4.66
N GLY A 35 -35.90 22.03 -5.52
CA GLY A 35 -34.70 22.40 -6.30
C GLY A 35 -33.50 22.78 -5.44
N ASN A 36 -33.71 23.08 -4.15
CA ASN A 36 -32.69 23.42 -3.16
C ASN A 36 -32.34 22.25 -2.24
N ASN A 37 -32.70 21.01 -2.61
CA ASN A 37 -32.40 19.83 -1.81
C ASN A 37 -30.91 19.49 -1.87
N LEU A 38 -30.21 19.63 -0.74
CA LEU A 38 -28.76 19.41 -0.67
C LEU A 38 -28.35 18.02 -1.20
N TYR A 39 -29.00 16.97 -0.70
CA TYR A 39 -28.61 15.59 -1.00
C TYR A 39 -28.97 15.21 -2.43
N ALA A 40 -30.12 15.65 -2.97
CA ALA A 40 -30.45 15.38 -4.36
C ALA A 40 -29.47 16.06 -5.34
N ASN A 41 -29.05 17.31 -5.09
CA ASN A 41 -28.00 17.94 -5.91
C ASN A 41 -26.66 17.17 -5.77
N ALA A 42 -26.24 16.84 -4.54
CA ALA A 42 -24.94 16.20 -4.26
C ALA A 42 -24.82 14.70 -4.66
N TYR A 43 -25.95 14.00 -4.86
CA TYR A 43 -25.99 12.64 -5.39
C TYR A 43 -26.40 12.58 -6.87
N LYS A 44 -27.12 13.58 -7.42
CA LYS A 44 -27.30 13.69 -8.87
C LYS A 44 -25.96 13.83 -9.60
N SER A 45 -25.04 14.64 -9.07
CA SER A 45 -23.66 14.69 -9.59
C SER A 45 -22.96 13.33 -9.52
N ALA A 46 -23.18 12.55 -8.45
CA ALA A 46 -22.64 11.20 -8.30
C ALA A 46 -23.24 10.19 -9.31
N CYS A 47 -24.51 10.38 -9.75
CA CYS A 47 -25.06 9.66 -10.89
C CYS A 47 -24.35 10.03 -12.18
N LEU A 48 -24.26 11.33 -12.51
CA LEU A 48 -23.65 11.84 -13.73
C LEU A 48 -22.17 11.43 -13.86
N GLU A 49 -21.39 11.53 -12.77
CA GLU A 49 -20.02 10.98 -12.67
C GLU A 49 -19.98 9.49 -13.03
N LYS A 50 -20.82 8.67 -12.38
CA LYS A 50 -20.83 7.23 -12.63
C LYS A 50 -21.28 6.88 -14.05
N LEU A 51 -22.18 7.66 -14.65
CA LEU A 51 -22.61 7.46 -16.05
C LEU A 51 -21.47 7.82 -17.01
N TYR A 52 -20.84 8.98 -16.84
CA TYR A 52 -19.69 9.43 -17.64
C TYR A 52 -18.54 8.41 -17.65
N PHE A 53 -18.26 7.74 -16.53
CA PHE A 53 -17.20 6.71 -16.44
C PHE A 53 -17.66 5.27 -16.77
N ARG A 54 -18.93 5.01 -17.09
CA ARG A 54 -19.47 3.65 -17.31
C ARG A 54 -20.28 3.45 -18.57
N SER A 55 -20.79 4.50 -19.19
CA SER A 55 -21.55 4.42 -20.43
C SER A 55 -20.99 5.36 -21.49
N SER A 56 -20.74 4.82 -22.68
CA SER A 56 -20.30 5.58 -23.85
C SER A 56 -21.26 6.71 -24.22
N SER A 57 -22.59 6.51 -24.03
CA SER A 57 -23.61 7.53 -24.32
C SER A 57 -23.49 8.78 -23.43
N TRP A 58 -22.94 8.63 -22.23
CA TRP A 58 -22.78 9.71 -21.24
C TRP A 58 -21.33 10.22 -21.16
N HIS A 59 -20.41 9.70 -21.99
CA HIS A 59 -19.00 10.07 -21.97
C HIS A 59 -18.73 11.37 -22.76
N ASN A 60 -19.31 12.47 -22.28
CA ASN A 60 -19.20 13.80 -22.89
C ASN A 60 -18.91 14.89 -21.83
N GLU A 61 -18.32 16.01 -22.26
CA GLU A 61 -17.89 17.08 -21.36
C GLU A 61 -19.07 17.75 -20.63
N GLU A 62 -20.21 17.92 -21.30
CA GLU A 62 -21.47 18.45 -20.76
C GLU A 62 -21.97 17.68 -19.53
N THR A 63 -21.85 16.34 -19.53
CA THR A 63 -22.23 15.48 -18.39
C THR A 63 -21.33 15.75 -17.18
N LEU A 64 -20.03 16.00 -17.41
CA LEU A 64 -19.05 16.25 -16.35
C LEU A 64 -19.12 17.69 -15.81
N GLU A 65 -19.37 18.67 -16.68
CA GLU A 65 -19.68 20.05 -16.29
C GLU A 65 -20.98 20.09 -15.48
N SER A 66 -22.06 19.44 -15.96
CA SER A 66 -23.32 19.29 -15.22
C SER A 66 -23.11 18.68 -13.83
N ALA A 67 -22.31 17.61 -13.72
CA ALA A 67 -21.96 17.03 -12.43
C ALA A 67 -21.25 18.02 -11.51
N THR A 68 -20.34 18.82 -12.06
CA THR A 68 -19.62 19.88 -11.32
C THR A 68 -20.58 20.97 -10.85
N ASP A 69 -21.55 21.37 -11.68
CA ASP A 69 -22.52 22.42 -11.35
C ASP A 69 -23.53 21.99 -10.29
N PHE A 70 -23.98 20.74 -10.31
CA PHE A 70 -24.77 20.18 -9.20
C PHE A 70 -23.97 20.14 -7.88
N LEU A 71 -22.65 19.95 -7.91
CA LEU A 71 -21.78 20.09 -6.72
C LEU A 71 -21.59 21.56 -6.29
N LYS A 72 -21.36 22.50 -7.21
CA LYS A 72 -21.28 23.95 -6.92
C LYS A 72 -22.57 24.42 -6.23
N LYS A 73 -23.73 24.03 -6.77
CA LYS A 73 -25.06 24.34 -6.23
C LYS A 73 -25.29 23.68 -4.87
N ALA A 74 -24.88 22.43 -4.67
CA ALA A 74 -24.92 21.78 -3.36
C ALA A 74 -24.08 22.55 -2.31
N LEU A 75 -22.91 23.06 -2.70
CA LEU A 75 -22.04 23.84 -1.81
C LEU A 75 -22.67 25.19 -1.42
N ASP A 76 -23.22 25.92 -2.40
CA ASP A 76 -23.98 27.16 -2.17
C ASP A 76 -25.16 26.93 -1.21
N ILE A 77 -25.94 25.86 -1.41
CA ILE A 77 -27.03 25.45 -0.52
C ILE A 77 -26.51 25.15 0.90
N ALA A 78 -25.37 24.45 1.04
CA ALA A 78 -24.80 24.13 2.34
C ALA A 78 -24.27 25.39 3.07
N GLN A 79 -23.60 26.28 2.34
CA GLN A 79 -23.06 27.54 2.85
C GLN A 79 -24.18 28.49 3.29
N LYS A 80 -25.24 28.66 2.49
CA LYS A 80 -26.43 29.46 2.84
C LYS A 80 -27.19 28.91 4.06
N ARG A 81 -27.10 27.60 4.32
CA ARG A 81 -27.67 26.96 5.52
C ARG A 81 -26.74 27.03 6.75
N GLY A 82 -25.49 27.47 6.61
CA GLY A 82 -24.51 27.65 7.70
C GLY A 82 -24.00 26.36 8.37
N ASP A 83 -24.40 25.18 7.89
CA ASP A 83 -24.14 23.90 8.54
C ASP A 83 -22.76 23.35 8.13
N ARG A 84 -21.79 23.39 9.07
CA ARG A 84 -20.41 22.95 8.82
C ARG A 84 -20.32 21.48 8.38
N ALA A 85 -21.10 20.58 8.96
CA ALA A 85 -21.06 19.16 8.62
C ALA A 85 -21.58 18.92 7.19
N LYS A 86 -22.64 19.65 6.79
CA LYS A 86 -23.17 19.63 5.42
C LYS A 86 -22.21 20.26 4.41
N ILE A 87 -21.50 21.33 4.76
CA ILE A 87 -20.45 21.92 3.92
C ILE A 87 -19.29 20.92 3.75
N GLY A 88 -18.83 20.31 4.84
CA GLY A 88 -17.78 19.27 4.82
C GLY A 88 -18.15 18.05 3.97
N PHE A 89 -19.40 17.59 4.04
CA PHE A 89 -19.94 16.54 3.15
C PHE A 89 -19.84 16.92 1.67
N VAL A 90 -20.19 18.16 1.28
CA VAL A 90 -20.06 18.58 -0.13
C VAL A 90 -18.59 18.70 -0.55
N TYR A 91 -17.69 19.15 0.34
CA TYR A 91 -16.25 19.12 0.06
C TYR A 91 -15.72 17.69 -0.12
N PHE A 92 -16.22 16.70 0.62
CA PHE A 92 -15.91 15.29 0.40
C PHE A 92 -16.47 14.76 -0.93
N ARG A 93 -17.66 15.19 -1.35
CA ARG A 93 -18.18 14.88 -2.71
C ARG A 93 -17.31 15.47 -3.82
N PHE A 94 -16.86 16.73 -3.70
CA PHE A 94 -15.88 17.34 -4.62
C PHE A 94 -14.53 16.61 -4.61
N CYS A 95 -14.06 16.19 -3.44
CA CYS A 95 -12.82 15.44 -3.28
C CYS A 95 -12.83 14.14 -4.11
N ILE A 96 -13.94 13.37 -4.03
CA ILE A 96 -14.19 12.17 -4.85
C ILE A 96 -14.31 12.52 -6.33
N HIS A 97 -15.05 13.57 -6.69
CA HIS A 97 -15.18 14.03 -8.07
C HIS A 97 -13.80 14.29 -8.71
N TYR A 98 -12.96 15.10 -8.07
CA TYR A 98 -11.63 15.43 -8.61
C TYR A 98 -10.68 14.21 -8.64
N TYR A 99 -10.82 13.25 -7.73
CA TYR A 99 -10.09 11.99 -7.78
C TYR A 99 -10.45 11.18 -9.03
N ASN A 100 -11.75 11.01 -9.30
CA ASN A 100 -12.24 10.29 -10.48
C ASN A 100 -11.77 10.98 -11.79
N CYS A 101 -11.78 12.32 -11.80
CA CYS A 101 -11.25 13.16 -12.88
C CYS A 101 -9.71 13.17 -12.98
N LYS A 102 -8.98 12.41 -12.16
CA LYS A 102 -7.50 12.35 -12.07
C LYS A 102 -6.84 13.70 -11.73
N LYS A 103 -7.60 14.67 -11.22
CA LYS A 103 -7.17 16.02 -10.79
C LYS A 103 -6.74 15.96 -9.31
N TYR A 104 -5.72 15.16 -9.02
CA TYR A 104 -5.35 14.78 -7.65
C TYR A 104 -4.96 15.96 -6.75
N ASP A 105 -4.35 17.01 -7.30
CA ASP A 105 -4.03 18.25 -6.59
C ASP A 105 -5.29 18.91 -6.00
N LEU A 106 -6.36 19.05 -6.79
CA LEU A 106 -7.66 19.55 -6.33
C LEU A 106 -8.33 18.55 -5.38
N SER A 107 -8.24 17.24 -5.64
CA SER A 107 -8.79 16.22 -4.74
C SER A 107 -8.19 16.34 -3.33
N LYS A 108 -6.87 16.53 -3.23
CA LYS A 108 -6.14 16.73 -1.97
C LYS A 108 -6.49 18.05 -1.29
N GLU A 109 -6.65 19.15 -2.04
CA GLU A 109 -7.12 20.44 -1.51
C GLU A 109 -8.52 20.31 -0.88
N TYR A 110 -9.45 19.64 -1.58
CA TYR A 110 -10.82 19.45 -1.11
C TYR A 110 -10.93 18.42 0.04
N LEU A 111 -10.00 17.47 0.13
CA LEU A 111 -9.83 16.62 1.32
C LEU A 111 -9.46 17.44 2.55
N SER A 112 -8.46 18.34 2.44
CA SER A 112 -8.11 19.25 3.54
C SER A 112 -9.29 20.15 3.94
N LYS A 113 -10.12 20.57 2.99
CA LYS A 113 -11.35 21.34 3.28
C LYS A 113 -12.41 20.53 4.03
N CYS A 114 -12.66 19.26 3.69
CA CYS A 114 -13.66 18.48 4.43
C CYS A 114 -13.20 18.18 5.87
N GLU A 115 -11.91 17.92 6.08
CA GLU A 115 -11.31 17.77 7.42
C GLU A 115 -11.44 19.07 8.25
N GLN A 116 -11.11 20.23 7.69
CA GLN A 116 -11.26 21.53 8.38
C GLN A 116 -12.71 21.86 8.79
N TYR A 117 -13.70 21.35 8.05
CA TYR A 117 -15.12 21.54 8.36
C TYR A 117 -15.68 20.51 9.35
N GLY A 118 -14.88 19.54 9.77
CA GLY A 118 -15.27 18.51 10.74
C GLY A 118 -16.13 17.40 10.13
N PHE A 119 -15.95 17.11 8.83
CA PHE A 119 -16.60 15.96 8.22
C PHE A 119 -16.00 14.66 8.76
N SER A 120 -16.85 13.72 9.15
CA SER A 120 -16.48 12.40 9.67
C SER A 120 -17.32 11.35 8.96
N ASP A 121 -16.64 10.36 8.38
CA ASP A 121 -17.20 9.27 7.58
C ASP A 121 -16.21 8.10 7.65
N ASP A 122 -16.70 6.87 7.81
CA ASP A 122 -15.87 5.68 8.03
C ASP A 122 -14.94 5.37 6.84
N THR A 123 -15.26 5.88 5.65
CA THR A 123 -14.44 5.72 4.44
C THR A 123 -13.36 6.81 4.28
N LEU A 124 -13.41 7.89 5.07
CA LEU A 124 -12.50 9.03 4.94
C LEU A 124 -11.01 8.66 5.08
N PRO A 125 -10.58 7.75 6.00
CA PRO A 125 -9.18 7.32 6.08
C PRO A 125 -8.71 6.56 4.83
N LEU A 126 -9.59 5.74 4.23
CA LEU A 126 -9.31 5.01 3.00
C LEU A 126 -9.17 5.97 1.81
N TRP A 127 -10.08 6.93 1.66
CA TRP A 127 -9.96 7.99 0.65
C TRP A 127 -8.68 8.79 0.82
N LYS A 128 -8.32 9.18 2.06
CA LYS A 128 -7.08 9.91 2.35
C LYS A 128 -5.83 9.15 1.90
N HIS A 129 -5.75 7.84 2.18
CA HIS A 129 -4.65 7.00 1.70
C HIS A 129 -4.59 6.90 0.17
N ASN A 130 -5.74 6.68 -0.47
CA ASN A 130 -5.84 6.53 -1.93
C ASN A 130 -5.45 7.82 -2.67
N ILE A 131 -5.95 8.97 -2.19
CA ILE A 131 -5.68 10.29 -2.78
C ILE A 131 -4.20 10.65 -2.64
N GLU A 132 -3.59 10.45 -1.46
CA GLU A 132 -2.17 10.75 -1.24
C GLU A 132 -1.27 9.87 -2.11
N THR A 133 -1.60 8.59 -2.21
CA THR A 133 -0.89 7.61 -3.05
C THR A 133 -1.00 7.96 -4.53
N ALA A 134 -2.18 8.37 -5.01
CA ALA A 134 -2.38 8.78 -6.40
C ALA A 134 -1.70 10.12 -6.71
N TYR A 135 -1.75 11.07 -5.78
CA TYR A 135 -1.11 12.38 -5.87
C TYR A 135 0.42 12.26 -6.02
N GLU A 136 1.11 11.54 -5.12
CA GLU A 136 2.57 11.38 -5.23
C GLU A 136 2.99 10.51 -6.44
N LYS A 137 2.17 9.52 -6.84
CA LYS A 137 2.36 8.78 -8.12
C LYS A 137 2.27 9.73 -9.33
N HIS A 138 1.29 10.63 -9.38
CA HIS A 138 1.06 11.56 -10.49
C HIS A 138 2.16 12.64 -10.58
N LYS A 139 2.46 13.27 -9.45
CA LYS A 139 3.55 14.23 -9.26
C LYS A 139 4.92 13.67 -9.63
N SER A 140 5.15 12.38 -9.36
CA SER A 140 6.37 11.64 -9.76
C SER A 140 6.43 11.27 -11.24
N LYS A 141 5.32 11.36 -12.00
CA LYS A 141 5.31 11.29 -13.47
C LYS A 141 5.56 12.66 -14.08
N PHE A 142 4.80 13.69 -13.68
CA PHE A 142 4.98 15.06 -14.16
C PHE A 142 6.43 15.58 -14.01
N LYS A 143 7.09 15.28 -12.87
CA LYS A 143 8.51 15.63 -12.65
C LYS A 143 9.53 14.89 -13.54
N LYS A 144 9.11 13.95 -14.41
CA LYS A 144 9.95 13.27 -15.40
C LYS A 144 9.70 13.74 -16.84
N GLU A 145 8.61 14.47 -17.08
CA GLU A 145 8.09 14.74 -18.42
C GLU A 145 8.31 16.19 -18.88
N GLN A 146 8.84 17.08 -18.02
CA GLN A 146 9.20 18.46 -18.36
C GLN A 146 10.70 18.77 -18.18
N PRO A 147 11.47 18.83 -19.27
CA PRO A 147 12.62 19.74 -19.40
C PRO A 147 12.15 21.20 -19.34
N GLN A 148 13.06 22.13 -18.98
CA GLN A 148 12.73 23.54 -18.72
C GLN A 148 12.15 24.30 -19.92
N GLU A 149 11.02 24.97 -19.73
CA GLU A 149 10.64 26.15 -20.51
C GLU A 149 10.49 27.36 -19.58
N LYS A 150 10.92 28.54 -20.02
CA LYS A 150 11.08 29.73 -19.18
C LYS A 150 9.86 30.64 -19.27
N LEU A 151 9.23 30.96 -18.14
CA LEU A 151 8.41 32.16 -18.04
C LEU A 151 9.27 33.34 -17.53
N GLN A 152 9.00 34.52 -18.08
CA GLN A 152 9.70 35.76 -17.76
C GLN A 152 9.02 36.48 -16.60
N GLU A 153 9.80 36.96 -15.63
CA GLU A 153 9.28 37.83 -14.57
C GLU A 153 9.01 39.25 -15.10
N LYS A 154 8.01 39.92 -14.53
CA LYS A 154 7.89 41.38 -14.54
C LYS A 154 7.54 41.84 -13.12
N PRO A 155 8.19 42.88 -12.57
CA PRO A 155 8.23 43.09 -11.12
C PRO A 155 7.05 43.93 -10.58
N GLN A 156 6.76 43.75 -9.29
CA GLN A 156 6.06 44.72 -8.44
C GLN A 156 6.80 44.89 -7.10
N GLU A 157 6.50 45.98 -6.40
CA GLU A 157 7.38 46.61 -5.42
C GLU A 157 7.32 46.03 -3.99
N LYS A 158 8.39 46.29 -3.22
CA LYS A 158 8.41 46.23 -1.74
C LYS A 158 7.94 47.57 -1.16
N PRO A 159 7.42 47.57 0.07
CA PRO A 159 8.23 48.17 1.16
C PRO A 159 8.84 47.18 2.17
N GLN A 160 9.75 47.70 3.01
CA GLN A 160 10.32 47.06 4.23
C GLN A 160 9.66 47.72 5.46
N GLU A 161 9.77 47.29 6.72
CA GLU A 161 10.91 46.84 7.54
C GLU A 161 10.46 45.79 8.62
N LYS A 162 11.23 44.76 9.04
CA LYS A 162 12.53 44.66 9.78
C LYS A 162 12.28 44.51 11.32
N PRO A 163 13.26 44.09 12.16
CA PRO A 163 13.36 42.66 12.52
C PRO A 163 13.30 42.38 14.04
N GLN A 164 13.02 41.11 14.40
CA GLN A 164 13.40 40.53 15.70
C GLN A 164 13.96 39.12 15.50
N GLU A 165 14.81 38.69 16.43
CA GLU A 165 15.72 37.56 16.26
C GLU A 165 15.10 36.23 16.68
N ILE A 166 15.31 35.18 15.87
CA ILE A 166 15.08 33.79 16.27
C ILE A 166 16.37 33.02 15.98
N ASN A 167 16.90 32.37 17.01
CA ASN A 167 18.14 31.59 16.91
C ASN A 167 17.86 30.26 16.19
N VAL A 168 18.34 30.10 14.95
CA VAL A 168 18.12 28.89 14.14
C VAL A 168 19.34 27.99 14.22
N GLU A 169 19.27 26.97 15.07
CA GLU A 169 20.24 25.88 15.06
C GLU A 169 20.01 25.01 13.82
N VAL A 170 21.02 24.91 12.95
CA VAL A 170 20.87 24.36 11.60
C VAL A 170 20.90 22.83 11.63
N LEU A 171 19.73 22.21 11.55
CA LEU A 171 19.58 20.80 11.17
C LEU A 171 19.31 20.69 9.67
N ALA A 172 20.18 19.93 8.98
CA ALA A 172 20.23 19.83 7.54
C ALA A 172 18.91 19.31 6.91
N PRO A 173 18.59 19.70 5.65
CA PRO A 173 17.43 19.19 4.94
C PRO A 173 17.53 17.67 4.76
N LYS A 174 16.70 16.92 5.49
CA LYS A 174 16.57 15.47 5.33
C LYS A 174 15.88 15.14 4.02
N ASP A 175 16.67 14.93 2.98
CA ASP A 175 16.22 14.31 1.74
C ASP A 175 15.71 12.89 2.09
N THR A 176 14.41 12.63 1.91
CA THR A 176 13.75 11.43 2.44
C THR A 176 13.96 10.22 1.51
N PHE A 177 15.15 9.61 1.60
CA PHE A 177 15.41 8.30 1.02
C PHE A 177 14.70 7.18 1.81
N LYS A 178 14.27 6.12 1.13
CA LYS A 178 13.75 4.93 1.82
C LYS A 178 14.94 4.11 2.35
N THR A 179 14.86 3.72 3.61
CA THR A 179 15.65 2.61 4.17
C THR A 179 14.79 1.35 4.25
N ASP A 180 15.44 0.19 4.16
CA ASP A 180 14.82 -1.11 4.38
C ASP A 180 15.87 -2.05 4.97
N TRP A 181 15.47 -3.09 5.70
CA TRP A 181 16.41 -4.04 6.28
C TRP A 181 15.81 -5.43 6.45
N TYR A 182 16.66 -6.44 6.30
CA TYR A 182 16.34 -7.83 6.60
C TYR A 182 17.53 -8.51 7.27
N GLN A 183 17.33 -9.76 7.66
CA GLN A 183 18.33 -10.53 8.40
C GLN A 183 18.24 -12.01 8.09
N SER A 184 19.37 -12.70 8.22
CA SER A 184 19.43 -14.16 8.33
C SER A 184 19.82 -14.54 9.75
N SER A 185 20.02 -15.84 10.01
CA SER A 185 20.52 -16.35 11.29
C SER A 185 21.89 -15.76 11.70
N ASN A 186 22.72 -15.37 10.72
CA ASN A 186 24.12 -14.97 10.92
C ASN A 186 24.47 -13.57 10.39
N THR A 187 23.57 -12.90 9.67
CA THR A 187 23.82 -11.60 9.00
C THR A 187 22.63 -10.65 9.15
N VAL A 188 22.88 -9.36 8.98
CA VAL A 188 21.87 -8.30 8.85
C VAL A 188 22.22 -7.44 7.63
N SER A 189 21.23 -7.15 6.79
CA SER A 189 21.41 -6.51 5.47
C SER A 189 20.53 -5.26 5.39
N ILE A 190 21.16 -4.12 5.14
CA ILE A 190 20.52 -2.80 5.15
C ILE A 190 20.54 -2.25 3.73
N SER A 191 19.36 -1.96 3.17
CA SER A 191 19.17 -1.40 1.84
C SER A 191 18.85 0.10 1.91
N LEU A 192 19.67 0.92 1.28
CA LEU A 192 19.49 2.38 1.15
C LEU A 192 19.03 2.71 -0.27
N PHE A 193 17.79 3.17 -0.44
CA PHE A 193 17.19 3.50 -1.73
C PHE A 193 17.31 5.00 -2.02
N THR A 194 18.50 5.40 -2.50
CA THR A 194 18.83 6.78 -2.88
C THR A 194 18.69 7.01 -4.39
N LYS A 195 18.46 8.26 -4.81
CA LYS A 195 18.28 8.63 -6.23
C LYS A 195 19.61 8.79 -6.98
N ASN A 196 20.65 9.21 -6.25
CA ASN A 196 22.01 9.36 -6.76
C ASN A 196 22.88 8.31 -6.07
N LEU A 197 23.40 7.36 -6.86
CA LEU A 197 24.17 6.22 -6.39
C LEU A 197 25.62 6.33 -6.91
N PRO A 198 26.62 5.78 -6.20
CA PRO A 198 28.00 5.76 -6.65
C PRO A 198 28.19 4.80 -7.84
N GLN A 199 29.34 4.90 -8.52
CA GLN A 199 29.61 4.08 -9.72
C GLN A 199 30.35 2.79 -9.41
N SER A 200 31.25 2.78 -8.41
CA SER A 200 31.83 1.56 -7.85
C SER A 200 31.31 1.26 -6.45
N LYS A 201 31.55 0.02 -6.02
CA LYS A 201 31.49 -0.41 -4.62
C LYS A 201 32.50 0.35 -3.75
N ASP A 202 33.66 0.65 -4.32
CA ASP A 202 34.82 1.20 -3.59
C ASP A 202 34.65 2.69 -3.23
N ASP A 203 33.69 3.37 -3.87
CA ASP A 203 33.28 4.75 -3.56
C ASP A 203 32.46 4.86 -2.25
N VAL A 204 32.04 3.72 -1.67
CA VAL A 204 31.20 3.66 -0.46
C VAL A 204 32.07 3.44 0.78
N ASN A 205 32.23 4.50 1.57
CA ASN A 205 32.80 4.38 2.91
C ASN A 205 31.77 3.77 3.86
N VAL A 206 32.14 2.67 4.52
CA VAL A 206 31.35 2.09 5.62
C VAL A 206 32.26 1.97 6.84
N SER A 207 31.83 2.53 7.97
CA SER A 207 32.54 2.44 9.23
C SER A 207 31.60 2.04 10.37
N ILE A 208 32.12 1.26 11.32
CA ILE A 208 31.38 0.74 12.46
C ILE A 208 32.17 1.07 13.72
N LYS A 209 31.53 1.76 14.68
CA LYS A 209 32.12 2.15 15.97
C LYS A 209 31.06 2.03 17.05
N ASP A 210 31.28 1.23 18.10
CA ASP A 210 30.40 1.11 19.27
C ASP A 210 28.91 0.90 18.92
N SER A 211 28.67 -0.04 18.01
CA SER A 211 27.36 -0.37 17.40
C SER A 211 26.69 0.78 16.62
N LEU A 212 27.36 1.91 16.38
CA LEU A 212 26.98 2.91 15.38
C LEU A 212 27.55 2.50 14.02
N LEU A 213 26.68 2.30 13.04
CA LEU A 213 27.02 2.16 11.63
C LEU A 213 26.95 3.54 10.97
N SER A 214 27.99 3.94 10.25
CA SER A 214 28.00 5.11 9.38
C SER A 214 28.37 4.70 7.95
N ILE A 215 27.58 5.17 6.98
CA ILE A 215 27.75 4.93 5.55
C ILE A 215 27.80 6.30 4.87
N SER A 216 28.86 6.60 4.12
CA SER A 216 28.93 7.79 3.27
C SER A 216 29.54 7.51 1.89
N TYR A 217 29.19 8.33 0.91
CA TYR A 217 29.74 8.30 -0.45
C TYR A 217 29.54 9.63 -1.16
N GLN A 218 30.39 9.94 -2.14
CA GLN A 218 30.27 11.15 -2.95
C GLN A 218 29.24 10.98 -4.07
N ILE A 219 28.34 11.95 -4.25
CA ILE A 219 27.31 11.95 -5.30
C ILE A 219 27.92 12.43 -6.63
N PRO A 220 28.08 11.56 -7.66
CA PRO A 220 28.78 11.93 -8.89
C PRO A 220 28.06 12.99 -9.73
N SER A 221 26.74 13.12 -9.55
CA SER A 221 25.86 14.06 -10.26
C SER A 221 25.78 15.45 -9.61
N THR A 222 26.41 15.69 -8.46
CA THR A 222 26.26 16.94 -7.69
C THR A 222 27.50 17.34 -6.87
N GLY A 223 28.51 16.46 -6.73
CA GLY A 223 29.74 16.76 -5.98
C GLY A 223 29.50 16.99 -4.48
N SER A 224 28.43 16.42 -3.95
CA SER A 224 28.02 16.52 -2.53
C SER A 224 28.08 15.16 -1.87
N GLU A 225 28.42 15.09 -0.58
CA GLU A 225 28.47 13.83 0.14
C GLU A 225 27.08 13.39 0.63
N PHE A 226 26.72 12.13 0.37
CA PHE A 226 25.62 11.47 1.05
C PHE A 226 26.13 10.86 2.35
N GLN A 227 25.39 11.03 3.45
CA GLN A 227 25.70 10.40 4.74
C GLN A 227 24.44 9.80 5.38
N TYR A 228 24.55 8.55 5.85
CA TYR A 228 23.58 7.87 6.71
C TYR A 228 24.31 7.32 7.95
N SER A 229 23.71 7.45 9.13
CA SER A 229 24.23 6.87 10.37
C SER A 229 23.09 6.30 11.21
N VAL A 230 23.28 5.10 11.76
CA VAL A 230 22.24 4.36 12.53
C VAL A 230 22.86 3.59 13.68
N LYS A 231 22.21 3.63 14.86
CA LYS A 231 22.67 2.91 16.06
C LYS A 231 21.98 1.56 16.18
N LEU A 232 22.72 0.50 15.85
CA LEU A 232 22.25 -0.87 15.76
C LEU A 232 21.77 -1.40 17.13
N SER A 233 20.74 -2.25 17.11
CA SER A 233 20.12 -2.82 18.31
C SER A 233 21.02 -3.80 19.05
N HIS A 234 21.81 -4.59 18.31
CA HIS A 234 22.78 -5.56 18.82
C HIS A 234 24.14 -5.38 18.14
N ASN A 235 25.18 -6.02 18.67
CA ASN A 235 26.53 -5.86 18.14
C ASN A 235 26.76 -6.71 16.86
N VAL A 236 27.62 -6.19 15.99
CA VAL A 236 28.03 -6.81 14.73
C VAL A 236 29.54 -7.06 14.76
N GLU A 237 30.01 -8.04 13.99
CA GLU A 237 31.45 -8.16 13.74
C GLU A 237 31.90 -6.98 12.85
N PRO A 238 33.02 -6.31 13.17
CA PRO A 238 33.41 -5.10 12.44
C PRO A 238 33.80 -5.37 10.99
N GLU A 239 34.32 -6.57 10.70
CA GLU A 239 34.65 -7.07 9.36
C GLU A 239 34.34 -8.58 9.27
N PRO A 240 34.05 -9.14 8.09
CA PRO A 240 33.96 -8.46 6.79
C PRO A 240 32.58 -7.82 6.54
N VAL A 241 32.60 -6.57 6.05
CA VAL A 241 31.40 -5.88 5.56
C VAL A 241 31.23 -6.13 4.07
N GLN A 242 30.07 -6.66 3.66
CA GLN A 242 29.74 -6.84 2.24
C GLN A 242 28.85 -5.71 1.74
N VAL A 243 29.47 -4.71 1.10
CA VAL A 243 28.76 -3.71 0.28
C VAL A 243 28.46 -4.28 -1.11
N SER A 244 27.25 -4.03 -1.61
CA SER A 244 26.76 -4.32 -2.95
C SER A 244 26.02 -3.10 -3.50
N VAL A 245 26.47 -2.53 -4.63
CA VAL A 245 25.82 -1.37 -5.26
C VAL A 245 24.94 -1.86 -6.41
N PHE A 246 23.68 -1.45 -6.41
CA PHE A 246 22.68 -1.77 -7.44
C PHE A 246 22.16 -0.49 -8.09
N THR A 247 21.52 -0.60 -9.25
CA THR A 247 20.98 0.53 -10.05
C THR A 247 19.90 1.38 -9.35
N LYS A 248 19.38 0.96 -8.20
CA LYS A 248 18.33 1.64 -7.42
C LYS A 248 18.54 1.60 -5.90
N LYS A 249 19.63 1.00 -5.41
CA LYS A 249 19.94 0.89 -3.98
C LYS A 249 21.42 0.60 -3.72
N ILE A 250 21.94 1.00 -2.57
CA ILE A 250 23.12 0.36 -1.95
C ILE A 250 22.59 -0.67 -0.95
N GLU A 251 23.23 -1.82 -0.88
CA GLU A 251 23.00 -2.82 0.18
C GLU A 251 24.29 -3.04 0.96
N VAL A 252 24.21 -2.91 2.28
CA VAL A 252 25.33 -3.17 3.20
C VAL A 252 24.94 -4.35 4.09
N THR A 253 25.63 -5.47 3.90
CA THR A 253 25.46 -6.69 4.69
C THR A 253 26.58 -6.79 5.74
N LEU A 254 26.15 -6.93 6.99
CA LEU A 254 26.98 -7.06 8.19
C LEU A 254 26.83 -8.47 8.77
N LYS A 255 27.91 -9.01 9.31
CA LYS A 255 27.87 -10.26 10.08
C LYS A 255 27.49 -9.96 11.54
N LYS A 256 26.55 -10.71 12.10
CA LYS A 256 26.14 -10.54 13.51
C LYS A 256 27.21 -11.14 14.42
N ALA A 257 27.53 -10.47 15.53
CA ALA A 257 28.40 -11.05 16.57
C ALA A 257 27.69 -12.17 17.34
N GLU A 258 26.36 -12.08 17.46
CA GLU A 258 25.51 -13.05 18.14
C GLU A 258 24.42 -13.57 17.19
N LYS A 259 24.16 -14.89 17.20
CA LYS A 259 23.19 -15.55 16.30
C LYS A 259 21.72 -15.36 16.75
N ILE A 260 21.37 -14.12 17.07
CA ILE A 260 20.06 -13.71 17.59
C ILE A 260 19.22 -13.10 16.47
N GLN A 261 17.90 -13.31 16.53
CA GLN A 261 16.93 -12.64 15.67
C GLN A 261 16.61 -11.24 16.23
N TRP A 262 16.99 -10.20 15.50
CA TRP A 262 16.80 -8.81 15.91
C TRP A 262 15.31 -8.44 15.76
N LYS A 263 14.69 -7.83 16.77
CA LYS A 263 13.31 -7.32 16.67
C LYS A 263 13.22 -5.96 15.95
N THR A 264 14.26 -5.15 16.07
CA THR A 264 14.41 -3.83 15.43
C THR A 264 15.83 -3.68 14.88
N LEU A 265 16.01 -2.87 13.84
CA LEU A 265 17.35 -2.45 13.40
C LEU A 265 17.98 -1.52 14.44
N GLU A 266 17.21 -0.55 14.92
CA GLU A 266 17.68 0.52 15.79
C GLU A 266 17.49 0.20 17.28
N LYS A 267 18.38 0.74 18.12
CA LYS A 267 18.29 0.61 19.58
C LYS A 267 17.31 1.62 20.19
N THR A 268 16.01 1.31 20.14
CA THR A 268 14.97 2.07 20.85
C THR A 268 15.26 2.09 22.35
N GLY A 269 15.42 3.28 22.93
CA GLY A 269 15.80 3.45 24.34
C GLY A 269 14.63 3.31 25.31
N ASN A 270 14.13 2.08 25.50
CA ASN A 270 13.53 1.59 26.76
C ASN A 270 13.03 0.14 26.61
N GLU A 271 13.83 -0.82 27.08
CA GLU A 271 13.40 -1.87 28.05
C GLU A 271 14.64 -2.68 28.49
N ILE A 272 14.58 -3.27 29.69
CA ILE A 272 15.69 -3.97 30.36
C ILE A 272 15.14 -5.25 31.01
N THR A 273 16.02 -6.24 31.25
CA THR A 273 15.78 -7.53 31.94
C THR A 273 15.18 -8.65 31.06
N PRO A 274 15.28 -9.95 31.46
CA PRO A 274 16.52 -10.72 31.27
C PRO A 274 16.31 -12.10 30.58
N PRO A 275 17.38 -12.79 30.15
CA PRO A 275 17.27 -14.05 29.40
C PRO A 275 17.10 -15.30 30.29
N PRO A 276 16.34 -16.32 29.86
CA PRO A 276 16.33 -17.64 30.49
C PRO A 276 17.44 -18.56 29.96
N THR A 277 18.26 -19.09 30.88
CA THR A 277 19.10 -20.30 30.75
C THR A 277 18.29 -21.56 31.12
N VAL A 278 18.62 -22.83 30.83
CA VAL A 278 19.81 -23.61 30.35
C VAL A 278 19.25 -24.93 29.74
N PRO A 279 20.02 -25.93 29.22
CA PRO A 279 21.44 -26.01 28.83
C PRO A 279 21.68 -26.68 27.44
N VAL A 280 22.95 -27.01 27.13
CA VAL A 280 23.45 -27.76 25.96
C VAL A 280 23.49 -29.28 26.22
N VAL A 281 23.33 -30.10 25.17
CA VAL A 281 24.01 -31.41 25.02
C VAL A 281 24.57 -31.58 23.59
N ALA A 282 25.71 -32.30 23.45
CA ALA A 282 26.40 -32.66 22.19
C ALA A 282 26.43 -34.21 22.03
N ASP A 283 26.92 -34.87 20.98
CA ASP A 283 27.61 -34.42 19.73
C ASP A 283 26.87 -34.97 18.45
N VAL A 284 27.33 -35.81 17.48
CA VAL A 284 28.56 -36.60 17.25
C VAL A 284 29.05 -36.48 15.78
N LYS A 285 30.21 -35.83 15.62
CA LYS A 285 31.23 -35.85 14.54
C LYS A 285 31.17 -36.94 13.42
N ALA A 286 31.26 -36.54 12.14
CA ALA A 286 32.04 -37.23 11.07
C ALA A 286 32.22 -36.38 9.77
N GLU A 287 33.37 -36.49 9.11
CA GLU A 287 33.80 -35.93 7.80
C GLU A 287 34.99 -36.80 7.29
N PRO A 288 35.61 -36.62 6.09
CA PRO A 288 35.22 -35.88 4.86
C PRO A 288 35.41 -36.68 3.52
N LEU A 289 34.97 -36.14 2.37
CA LEU A 289 35.84 -35.79 1.19
C LEU A 289 35.10 -35.30 -0.09
N ALA A 290 35.62 -34.21 -0.67
CA ALA A 290 35.89 -33.92 -2.10
C ALA A 290 34.79 -33.74 -3.21
N THR A 291 34.93 -32.59 -3.89
CA THR A 291 34.76 -32.29 -5.35
C THR A 291 33.38 -32.10 -6.04
N ASN A 292 33.10 -30.82 -6.35
CA ASN A 292 32.61 -30.24 -7.63
C ASN A 292 31.39 -30.83 -8.38
N ASN A 293 30.22 -30.17 -8.32
CA ASN A 293 29.81 -29.15 -9.32
C ASN A 293 28.34 -28.67 -9.21
N ARG A 294 28.12 -27.38 -9.54
CA ARG A 294 26.90 -26.70 -10.05
C ARG A 294 25.49 -27.06 -9.53
N ALA A 295 24.80 -25.99 -9.11
CA ALA A 295 23.35 -25.78 -9.19
C ALA A 295 22.43 -26.80 -8.48
N ALA A 296 22.16 -26.53 -7.20
CA ALA A 296 20.94 -26.97 -6.52
C ALA A 296 20.24 -25.74 -5.94
N GLU A 297 18.95 -25.58 -6.23
CA GLU A 297 18.14 -24.43 -5.80
C GLU A 297 17.58 -24.63 -4.37
N LEU A 298 16.96 -23.59 -3.80
CA LEU A 298 16.54 -23.51 -2.40
C LEU A 298 15.36 -24.44 -2.08
N SER A 299 15.63 -25.73 -1.88
CA SER A 299 14.64 -26.71 -1.45
C SER A 299 14.47 -26.73 0.08
N TYR A 300 13.29 -26.30 0.56
CA TYR A 300 12.87 -26.49 1.95
C TYR A 300 12.38 -27.93 2.18
N PRO A 301 12.55 -28.52 3.37
CA PRO A 301 12.04 -29.85 3.70
C PRO A 301 10.51 -29.85 3.87
N SER A 302 9.79 -29.86 2.75
CA SER A 302 8.35 -30.15 2.70
C SER A 302 8.10 -31.66 2.79
N SER A 303 7.03 -32.08 3.47
CA SER A 303 6.64 -33.50 3.57
C SER A 303 6.04 -34.07 2.28
N SER A 304 5.72 -33.23 1.29
CA SER A 304 5.24 -33.67 -0.04
C SER A 304 6.39 -34.16 -0.92
N LYS A 305 6.24 -35.35 -1.51
CA LYS A 305 7.16 -35.88 -2.54
C LYS A 305 7.02 -35.20 -3.92
N LYS A 306 6.02 -34.34 -4.12
CA LYS A 306 5.91 -33.44 -5.28
C LYS A 306 6.23 -32.01 -4.85
N ALA A 307 7.31 -31.45 -5.39
CA ALA A 307 7.62 -30.04 -5.26
C ALA A 307 6.71 -29.22 -6.20
N ILE A 308 5.87 -28.37 -5.62
CA ILE A 308 5.10 -27.37 -6.35
C ILE A 308 5.98 -26.12 -6.48
N ASP A 309 6.09 -25.57 -7.68
CA ASP A 309 6.90 -24.40 -7.95
C ASP A 309 6.14 -23.11 -7.63
N TRP A 310 6.26 -22.67 -6.38
CA TRP A 310 5.64 -21.46 -5.87
C TRP A 310 6.11 -20.17 -6.55
N SER A 311 7.22 -20.18 -7.31
CA SER A 311 7.68 -19.00 -8.05
C SER A 311 6.85 -18.67 -9.30
N LYS A 312 5.97 -19.59 -9.72
CA LYS A 312 5.13 -19.47 -10.93
C LYS A 312 3.65 -19.15 -10.65
N ILE A 313 3.28 -18.92 -9.38
CA ILE A 313 1.92 -18.48 -9.01
C ILE A 313 1.91 -16.95 -9.02
N ASP A 314 1.46 -16.38 -10.13
CA ASP A 314 1.29 -14.93 -10.28
C ASP A 314 -0.07 -14.50 -9.71
N VAL A 315 -0.03 -13.76 -8.60
CA VAL A 315 -1.21 -13.32 -7.85
C VAL A 315 -1.76 -11.97 -8.38
N ASP A 316 -1.00 -11.25 -9.21
CA ASP A 316 -1.36 -9.91 -9.72
C ASP A 316 -1.91 -9.95 -11.17
N SER A 317 -1.66 -11.01 -11.95
CA SER A 317 -2.17 -11.16 -13.33
C SER A 317 -3.66 -11.53 -13.43
N ASP A 318 -4.55 -10.59 -13.08
CA ASP A 318 -5.87 -10.34 -13.69
C ASP A 318 -6.53 -9.09 -13.04
N GLU A 319 -6.01 -7.87 -13.33
CA GLU A 319 -6.62 -6.60 -12.90
C GLU A 319 -7.89 -6.26 -13.71
N ASP A 320 -9.11 -6.70 -13.28
CA ASP A 320 -10.36 -5.94 -13.54
C ASP A 320 -11.65 -6.35 -12.75
N ASP A 321 -11.62 -7.28 -11.78
CA ASP A 321 -12.76 -7.51 -10.84
C ASP A 321 -12.31 -7.36 -9.37
N PRO A 322 -12.90 -6.47 -8.55
CA PRO A 322 -12.60 -6.34 -7.12
C PRO A 322 -12.96 -7.56 -6.23
N LYS A 323 -13.14 -8.75 -6.83
CA LYS A 323 -13.22 -10.06 -6.17
C LYS A 323 -11.93 -10.89 -6.27
N THR A 324 -10.96 -10.53 -7.12
CA THR A 324 -9.77 -11.37 -7.40
C THR A 324 -8.86 -11.57 -6.19
N GLN A 325 -8.97 -10.74 -5.14
CA GLN A 325 -8.29 -10.91 -3.85
C GLN A 325 -8.97 -11.91 -2.89
N SER A 326 -9.96 -12.70 -3.35
CA SER A 326 -10.50 -13.82 -2.56
C SER A 326 -9.57 -15.03 -2.58
N ALA A 327 -9.58 -15.82 -1.50
CA ALA A 327 -8.92 -17.13 -1.45
C ALA A 327 -9.40 -18.08 -2.57
N ASP A 328 -10.64 -17.90 -3.05
CA ASP A 328 -11.19 -18.62 -4.21
C ASP A 328 -10.34 -18.46 -5.47
N SER A 329 -9.72 -17.29 -5.66
CA SER A 329 -8.85 -17.00 -6.81
C SER A 329 -7.56 -17.81 -6.74
N PHE A 330 -6.91 -17.81 -5.57
CA PHE A 330 -5.73 -18.63 -5.28
C PHE A 330 -6.00 -20.14 -5.47
N PHE A 331 -7.13 -20.65 -4.96
CA PHE A 331 -7.51 -22.04 -5.18
C PHE A 331 -7.83 -22.37 -6.65
N GLN A 332 -8.42 -21.43 -7.40
CA GLN A 332 -8.64 -21.59 -8.84
C GLN A 332 -7.32 -21.61 -9.63
N GLN A 333 -6.36 -20.72 -9.33
CA GLN A 333 -5.04 -20.74 -9.95
C GLN A 333 -4.31 -22.06 -9.67
N LEU A 334 -4.29 -22.49 -8.40
CA LEU A 334 -3.69 -23.75 -7.99
C LEU A 334 -4.33 -24.96 -8.71
N TYR A 335 -5.66 -24.98 -8.83
CA TYR A 335 -6.39 -26.05 -9.55
C TYR A 335 -6.17 -26.01 -11.07
N LYS A 336 -6.08 -24.81 -11.68
CA LYS A 336 -5.74 -24.64 -13.10
C LYS A 336 -4.36 -25.24 -13.41
N GLY A 337 -3.35 -24.89 -12.62
CA GLY A 337 -1.97 -25.36 -12.80
C GLY A 337 -1.67 -26.81 -12.35
N ALA A 338 -2.50 -27.38 -11.47
CA ALA A 338 -2.31 -28.73 -10.94
C ALA A 338 -2.46 -29.85 -11.99
N ASP A 339 -1.73 -30.94 -11.79
CA ASP A 339 -1.94 -32.20 -12.49
C ASP A 339 -3.15 -32.98 -11.95
N GLU A 340 -3.64 -33.95 -12.72
CA GLU A 340 -4.94 -34.62 -12.49
C GLU A 340 -5.06 -35.28 -11.11
N ASP A 341 -4.01 -35.94 -10.62
CA ASP A 341 -4.02 -36.54 -9.28
C ASP A 341 -4.04 -35.48 -8.17
N THR A 342 -3.30 -34.38 -8.34
CA THR A 342 -3.32 -33.24 -7.40
C THR A 342 -4.69 -32.56 -7.39
N ARG A 343 -5.35 -32.39 -8.54
CA ARG A 343 -6.74 -31.90 -8.64
C ARG A 343 -7.71 -32.81 -7.89
N ARG A 344 -7.57 -34.14 -8.02
CA ARG A 344 -8.39 -35.13 -7.30
C ARG A 344 -8.15 -35.09 -5.79
N ALA A 345 -6.89 -34.94 -5.36
CA ALA A 345 -6.54 -34.76 -3.95
C ALA A 345 -7.16 -33.48 -3.37
N MET A 346 -7.04 -32.36 -4.08
CA MET A 346 -7.64 -31.08 -3.70
C MET A 346 -9.16 -31.18 -3.59
N MET A 347 -9.83 -31.73 -4.60
CA MET A 347 -11.29 -31.87 -4.63
C MET A 347 -11.79 -32.82 -3.52
N LYS A 348 -11.15 -33.99 -3.34
CA LYS A 348 -11.54 -34.95 -2.31
C LYS A 348 -11.30 -34.39 -0.90
N SER A 349 -10.15 -33.78 -0.63
CA SER A 349 -9.83 -33.19 0.68
C SER A 349 -10.77 -32.03 1.03
N PHE A 350 -11.08 -31.15 0.07
CA PHE A 350 -12.04 -30.07 0.25
C PHE A 350 -13.45 -30.59 0.58
N ILE A 351 -13.93 -31.61 -0.13
CA ILE A 351 -15.26 -32.19 0.11
C ILE A 351 -15.32 -32.93 1.47
N GLU A 352 -14.32 -33.75 1.80
CA GLU A 352 -14.35 -34.56 3.04
C GLU A 352 -14.15 -33.73 4.32
N SER A 353 -13.45 -32.60 4.23
CA SER A 353 -13.22 -31.65 5.33
C SER A 353 -14.27 -30.52 5.41
N ASN A 354 -15.32 -30.56 4.58
CA ASN A 354 -16.29 -29.45 4.41
C ASN A 354 -15.61 -28.08 4.19
N GLY A 355 -14.55 -28.05 3.37
CA GLY A 355 -13.81 -26.85 3.01
C GLY A 355 -12.78 -26.35 4.04
N THR A 356 -12.55 -27.08 5.13
CA THR A 356 -11.62 -26.66 6.21
C THR A 356 -10.18 -27.15 6.02
N SER A 357 -9.92 -28.06 5.07
CA SER A 357 -8.57 -28.59 4.83
C SER A 357 -8.36 -28.97 3.36
N LEU A 358 -7.21 -28.59 2.82
CA LEU A 358 -6.82 -28.84 1.43
C LEU A 358 -5.49 -29.60 1.41
N SER A 359 -5.46 -30.74 0.71
CA SER A 359 -4.23 -31.50 0.46
C SER A 359 -4.05 -31.73 -1.03
N THR A 360 -2.80 -31.60 -1.49
CA THR A 360 -2.36 -31.81 -2.87
C THR A 360 -1.85 -33.23 -3.12
N ASN A 361 -1.82 -34.09 -2.09
CA ASN A 361 -1.20 -35.41 -2.15
C ASN A 361 -2.23 -36.56 -2.34
N TRP A 362 -2.38 -37.04 -3.57
CA TRP A 362 -3.33 -38.12 -3.87
C TRP A 362 -2.99 -39.45 -3.19
N GLU A 363 -1.70 -39.76 -2.99
CA GLU A 363 -1.29 -41.01 -2.32
C GLU A 363 -1.73 -41.10 -0.85
N GLU A 364 -2.07 -39.98 -0.23
CA GLU A 364 -2.46 -39.88 1.18
C GLU A 364 -3.99 -39.76 1.27
N VAL A 365 -4.55 -38.82 0.51
CA VAL A 365 -6.00 -38.58 0.40
C VAL A 365 -6.75 -39.75 -0.23
N SER A 366 -6.10 -40.66 -0.96
CA SER A 366 -6.73 -41.90 -1.45
C SER A 366 -6.81 -43.02 -0.40
N LYS A 367 -5.90 -43.04 0.59
CA LYS A 367 -5.77 -44.15 1.57
C LYS A 367 -6.59 -43.95 2.85
N GLY A 368 -6.96 -42.71 3.16
CA GLY A 368 -7.80 -42.36 4.31
C GLY A 368 -8.86 -41.31 3.96
N LYS A 369 -9.69 -40.97 4.95
CA LYS A 369 -10.58 -39.79 4.90
C LYS A 369 -9.82 -38.58 5.45
N VAL A 370 -10.02 -37.40 4.86
CA VAL A 370 -9.53 -36.14 5.43
C VAL A 370 -10.49 -35.65 6.51
N GLU A 371 -10.03 -35.54 7.75
CA GLU A 371 -10.81 -34.97 8.86
C GLU A 371 -10.71 -33.44 8.90
N PRO A 372 -11.77 -32.72 9.36
CA PRO A 372 -11.84 -31.27 9.29
C PRO A 372 -11.03 -30.57 10.40
N ALA A 373 -10.12 -29.67 10.02
CA ALA A 373 -9.36 -28.83 10.95
C ALA A 373 -10.16 -27.59 11.38
N LEU A 374 -11.12 -27.78 12.28
CA LEU A 374 -11.93 -26.70 12.86
C LEU A 374 -11.15 -25.91 13.94
N PRO A 375 -11.37 -24.59 14.06
CA PRO A 375 -10.94 -23.82 15.23
C PRO A 375 -11.60 -24.32 16.52
N GLU A 376 -10.89 -24.24 17.65
CA GLU A 376 -11.42 -24.62 18.96
C GLU A 376 -12.72 -23.87 19.30
N GLY A 377 -13.77 -24.62 19.63
CA GLY A 377 -15.09 -24.09 20.02
C GLY A 377 -16.17 -24.10 18.93
N VAL A 378 -15.90 -24.56 17.71
CA VAL A 378 -16.90 -24.66 16.63
C VAL A 378 -17.22 -26.12 16.29
N GLU A 379 -18.38 -26.63 16.71
CA GLU A 379 -18.84 -27.98 16.34
C GLU A 379 -19.59 -27.99 14.99
N MET A 380 -19.23 -28.94 14.10
CA MET A 380 -19.99 -29.19 12.87
C MET A 380 -21.34 -29.87 13.16
N LYS A 381 -22.41 -29.07 13.10
CA LYS A 381 -23.78 -29.60 13.13
C LYS A 381 -24.08 -30.36 11.82
N LYS A 382 -24.11 -31.69 11.89
CA LYS A 382 -24.63 -32.53 10.80
C LYS A 382 -26.10 -32.19 10.53
N LEU A 383 -26.44 -32.10 9.24
CA LEU A 383 -27.80 -32.09 8.69
C LEU A 383 -28.21 -33.53 8.33
#